data_AF-A0A094LJY6-F1
#
_entry.id   AF-A0A094LJY6-F1
#
_cell.length_a   1.000
_cell.length_b   1.000
_cell.length_c   1.000
_cell.angle_alpha   90.00
_cell.angle_beta   90.00
_cell.angle_gamma   90.00
#
_symmetry.space_group_name_H-M   'P 1'
#
loop_
_entity.id
_entity.type
_entity.pdbx_description
1 polymer ?
#
loop_
_entity_poly.entity_id
_entity_poly.type
_entity_poly.pdbx_seq_one_letter_code
_entity_poly.pdbx_strand_id
1 'polypeptide(L)' 'NGLKLHPGIFSLDIRKSLFTKSVIEHWKRLPRAVVELQSLDVFKRCVDVVLGDVV' A
#
# COMPACT_ATOMS: atom_id res chain seq x y z
N ASN A 1 6.25 -37.17 -13.79
CA ASN A 1 7.20 -36.75 -12.74
C ASN A 1 7.79 -35.40 -13.13
N GLY A 2 7.59 -34.37 -12.30
CA GLY A 2 8.30 -33.08 -12.42
C GLY A 2 7.57 -31.94 -13.12
N LEU A 3 6.51 -31.41 -12.50
CA LEU A 3 6.08 -30.02 -12.73
C LEU A 3 7.26 -29.12 -12.32
N LYS A 4 8.03 -28.63 -13.29
CA LYS A 4 9.09 -27.63 -13.09
C LYS A 4 8.42 -26.31 -12.70
N LEU A 5 8.14 -26.15 -11.40
CA LEU A 5 7.65 -24.90 -10.85
C LEU A 5 8.77 -23.86 -11.02
N HIS A 6 8.56 -22.88 -11.91
CA HIS A 6 9.49 -21.77 -12.11
C HIS A 6 9.70 -21.06 -10.76
N PRO A 7 10.85 -21.26 -10.08
CA PRO A 7 11.00 -20.90 -8.66
C PRO A 7 10.88 -19.40 -8.42
N GLY A 8 11.24 -18.60 -9.43
CA GLY A 8 11.24 -17.14 -9.37
C GLY A 8 9.84 -16.51 -9.40
N ILE A 9 8.90 -17.05 -10.18
CA ILE A 9 7.57 -16.44 -10.33
C ILE A 9 6.66 -16.84 -9.18
N PHE A 10 6.68 -18.12 -8.80
CA PHE A 10 5.87 -18.64 -7.68
C PHE A 10 6.22 -17.94 -6.36
N SER A 11 7.51 -17.78 -6.08
CA SER A 11 7.95 -17.09 -4.86
C SER A 11 7.59 -15.61 -4.86
N LEU A 12 7.66 -14.94 -6.01
CA LEU A 12 7.32 -13.52 -6.12
C LEU A 12 5.82 -13.28 -6.02
N ASP A 13 5.02 -14.13 -6.68
CA ASP A 13 3.56 -14.05 -6.70
C ASP A 13 2.97 -14.33 -5.30
N ILE A 14 3.50 -15.34 -4.61
CA ILE A 14 3.15 -15.62 -3.21
C ILE A 14 3.51 -14.44 -2.31
N ARG A 15 4.72 -13.89 -2.45
CA ARG A 15 5.14 -12.73 -1.64
C ARG A 15 4.24 -11.52 -1.86
N LYS A 16 3.86 -11.25 -3.11
CA LYS A 16 2.90 -10.19 -3.44
C LYS A 16 1.52 -10.44 -2.84
N SER A 17 1.00 -11.67 -2.93
CA SER A 17 -0.30 -12.04 -2.35
C SER A 17 -0.31 -11.93 -0.82
N LEU A 18 0.74 -12.37 -0.14
CA LEU A 18 0.89 -12.22 1.31
C LEU A 18 1.03 -10.76 1.72
N PHE A 19 1.84 -9.99 1.00
CA PHE A 19 1.99 -8.57 1.28
C PHE A 19 0.66 -7.82 1.16
N THR A 20 -0.09 -8.03 0.07
CA THR A 20 -1.41 -7.41 -0.12
C THR A 20 -2.40 -7.83 0.96
N LYS A 21 -2.43 -9.11 1.36
CA LYS A 21 -3.30 -9.59 2.45
C LYS A 21 -2.93 -8.98 3.79
N SER A 22 -1.64 -8.97 4.15
CA SER A 22 -1.16 -8.36 5.40
C SER A 22 -1.43 -6.86 5.45
N VAL A 23 -1.23 -6.18 4.32
CA VAL A 23 -1.56 -4.77 4.18
C VAL A 23 -3.06 -4.57 4.41
N ILE A 24 -3.94 -5.25 3.67
CA ILE A 24 -5.40 -5.12 3.81
C ILE A 24 -5.87 -5.42 5.25
N GLU A 25 -5.32 -6.45 5.89
CA GLU A 25 -5.64 -6.77 7.29
C GLU A 25 -5.20 -5.67 8.25
N HIS A 26 -4.02 -5.09 8.02
CA HIS A 26 -3.53 -3.95 8.79
C HIS A 26 -4.42 -2.71 8.59
N TRP A 27 -4.84 -2.41 7.36
CA TRP A 27 -5.79 -1.33 7.07
C TRP A 27 -7.15 -1.55 7.72
N LYS A 28 -7.63 -2.79 7.79
CA LYS A 28 -8.90 -3.13 8.47
C LYS A 28 -8.83 -2.99 10.00
N ARG A 29 -7.63 -3.10 10.58
CA ARG A 29 -7.38 -2.93 12.02
C ARG A 29 -7.15 -1.48 12.43
N LEU A 30 -6.82 -0.60 11.49
CA LEU A 30 -6.67 0.81 11.77
C LEU A 30 -8.05 1.47 11.91
N PRO A 31 -8.25 2.35 12.92
CA PRO A 31 -9.49 3.11 13.03
C PRO A 31 -9.65 3.95 11.76
N ARG A 32 -10.77 3.77 11.06
CA ARG A 32 -11.06 4.46 9.78
C ARG A 32 -10.85 5.97 9.88
N ALA A 33 -11.23 6.57 11.01
CA ALA A 33 -11.03 8.00 11.27
C ALA A 33 -9.55 8.42 11.24
N VAL A 34 -8.65 7.61 11.80
CA VAL A 34 -7.20 7.91 11.85
C VAL A 34 -6.58 7.85 10.46
N VAL A 35 -7.00 6.88 9.66
CA VAL A 35 -6.55 6.73 8.27
C VAL A 35 -7.03 7.89 7.41
N GLU A 36 -8.30 8.28 7.54
CA GLU A 36 -8.86 9.40 6.79
C GLU A 36 -8.22 10.74 7.20
N LEU A 37 -7.95 10.93 8.50
CA LEU A 37 -7.22 12.09 9.02
C LEU A 37 -5.78 12.15 8.51
N GLN A 38 -5.04 11.03 8.54
CA GLN A 38 -3.69 10.95 7.97
C GLN A 38 -3.70 11.21 6.46
N SER A 39 -4.66 10.63 5.73
CA SER A 39 -4.80 10.84 4.29
C SER A 39 -5.09 12.32 3.97
N LEU A 40 -5.96 12.97 4.75
CA LEU A 40 -6.32 14.36 4.57
C LEU A 40 -5.16 15.31 4.90
N ASP A 41 -4.39 15.04 5.95
CA ASP A 41 -3.22 15.83 6.34
C ASP A 41 -2.12 15.73 5.29
N VAL A 42 -1.82 14.52 4.82
CA VAL A 42 -0.87 14.27 3.73
C VAL A 42 -1.37 14.93 2.43
N PHE A 43 -2.66 14.84 2.12
CA PHE A 43 -3.24 15.47 0.95
C PHE A 43 -3.15 16.99 1.00
N LYS A 44 -3.47 17.60 2.15
CA LYS A 44 -3.31 19.05 2.35
C LYS A 44 -1.86 19.47 2.19
N ARG A 45 -0.91 18.72 2.73
CA ARG A 45 0.52 19.00 2.56
C ARG A 45 0.95 18.91 1.11
N CYS A 46 0.47 17.91 0.36
CA CYS A 46 0.74 17.82 -1.08
C CYS A 46 0.15 19.01 -1.84
N VAL A 47 -1.08 19.42 -1.53
CA VAL A 47 -1.72 20.59 -2.16
C VAL A 47 -0.97 21.88 -1.80
N ASP A 48 -0.56 22.05 -0.56
CA ASP A 48 0.20 23.21 -0.10
C ASP A 48 1.57 23.31 -0.78
N VAL A 49 2.26 22.17 -0.96
CA VAL A 49 3.50 22.10 -1.74
C VAL A 49 3.28 22.48 -3.20
N VAL A 50 2.22 21.95 -3.84
CA VAL A 50 1.91 22.26 -5.25
C VAL A 50 1.50 23.73 -5.43
N LEU A 51 0.72 24.28 -4.50
CA LEU A 51 0.29 25.68 -4.56
C LEU A 51 1.40 26.65 -4.16
N GLY A 52 2.28 26.26 -3.23
CA GLY A 52 3.45 27.05 -2.85
C GLY A 52 4.55 27.07 -3.91
N ASP A 53 4.59 26.08 -4.80
CA ASP A 53 5.48 26.04 -5.98
C ASP A 53 4.96 26.90 -7.14
N VAL A 54 3.68 27.31 -7.11
CA VAL A 54 3.03 28.16 -8.13
C VAL A 54 3.14 29.66 -7.81
N VAL A 55 3.85 30.06 -6.75
CA VAL A 55 4.10 31.47 -6.35
C VAL A 55 5.51 31.92 -6.70
#